data_AF-A0A3C0RB61-F1
#
_entry.id   AF-A0A3C0RB61-F1
#
_cell.length_a   1.000
_cell.length_b   1.000
_cell.length_c   1.000
_cell.angle_alpha   90.00
_cell.angle_beta   90.00
_cell.angle_gamma   90.00
#
_symmetry.space_group_name_H-M   'P 1'
#
loop_
_entity.id
_entity.type
_entity.pdbx_description
1 polymer ?
#
loop_
_entity_poly.entity_id
_entity_poly.type
_entity_poly.pdbx_seq_one_letter_code
_entity_poly.pdbx_strand_id
1 'polypeptide(L)'
;AHRFKEYLLNNDSKFLDSFYVGKSDRQFQFWQRDPLSIPLTSEQALIQKLNYIHLNPVRDKWKLADLPEEYLWSSAKFYEKAVDNFGFITHFRE
;
A
#
# COMPACT_ATOMS: atom_id res chain seq x y z
N ALA A 1 -5.17 -8.61 9.06
CA ALA A 1 -5.11 -10.08 8.88
C ALA A 1 -6.41 -10.76 9.31
N HIS A 2 -6.88 -10.59 10.55
CA HIS A 2 -8.09 -11.28 11.03
C HIS A 2 -9.34 -11.02 10.19
N ARG A 3 -9.64 -9.76 9.84
CA ARG A 3 -10.78 -9.42 8.97
C ARG A 3 -10.69 -10.02 7.57
N PHE A 4 -9.49 -10.11 7.01
CA PHE A 4 -9.28 -10.74 5.70
C PHE A 4 -9.43 -12.27 5.79
N LYS A 5 -8.93 -12.89 6.86
CA LYS A 5 -9.20 -14.30 7.16
C LYS A 5 -10.70 -14.58 7.26
N GLU A 6 -11.43 -13.79 8.04
CA GLU A 6 -12.89 -13.91 8.19
C GLU A 6 -13.60 -13.74 6.84
N TYR A 7 -13.18 -12.75 6.05
CA TYR A 7 -13.70 -12.54 4.70
C TYR A 7 -13.48 -13.79 3.84
N LEU A 8 -12.27 -14.33 3.77
CA LEU A 8 -11.99 -15.51 2.96
C LEU A 8 -12.72 -16.75 3.47
N LEU A 9 -12.84 -16.95 4.77
CA LEU A 9 -13.60 -18.07 5.33
C LEU A 9 -15.06 -18.07 4.83
N ASN A 10 -15.66 -16.88 4.73
CA ASN A 10 -17.06 -16.73 4.32
C ASN A 10 -17.28 -16.68 2.81
N ASN A 11 -16.26 -16.28 2.02
CA ASN A 11 -16.42 -16.00 0.60
C ASN A 11 -15.61 -16.94 -0.30
N ASP A 12 -14.44 -17.40 0.15
CA ASP A 12 -13.56 -18.29 -0.61
C ASP A 12 -12.61 -19.08 0.32
N SER A 13 -13.16 -20.10 0.97
CA SER A 13 -12.39 -20.92 1.90
C SER A 13 -11.27 -21.69 1.21
N LYS A 14 -11.37 -21.98 -0.10
CA LYS A 14 -10.29 -22.67 -0.83
C LYS A 14 -9.10 -21.74 -1.03
N PHE A 15 -9.34 -20.46 -1.31
CA PHE A 15 -8.25 -19.50 -1.41
C PHE A 15 -7.58 -19.24 -0.06
N LEU A 16 -8.33 -19.32 1.06
CA LEU A 16 -7.76 -19.23 2.41
C LEU A 16 -6.67 -20.28 2.66
N ASP A 17 -6.85 -21.51 2.16
CA ASP A 17 -5.91 -22.62 2.35
C ASP A 17 -4.52 -22.30 1.76
N SER A 18 -4.46 -21.48 0.71
CA SER A 18 -3.19 -21.05 0.10
C SER A 18 -2.31 -20.21 1.04
N PHE A 19 -2.89 -19.67 2.12
CA PHE A 19 -2.18 -18.89 3.13
C PHE A 19 -1.88 -19.67 4.41
N TYR A 20 -2.25 -20.96 4.49
CA TYR A 20 -1.99 -21.77 5.68
C TYR A 20 -0.50 -22.09 5.81
N VAL A 21 0.06 -21.87 7.01
CA VAL A 21 1.46 -22.14 7.34
C VAL A 21 1.64 -23.03 8.57
N GLY A 22 0.59 -23.25 9.37
CA GLY A 22 0.57 -24.21 10.47
C GLY A 22 1.61 -24.01 11.57
N LYS A 23 2.12 -22.78 11.77
CA LYS A 23 3.12 -22.50 12.80
C LYS A 23 2.46 -22.32 14.17
N SER A 24 3.21 -22.59 15.23
CA SER A 24 2.72 -22.44 16.62
C SER A 24 2.27 -21.01 16.94
N ASP A 25 2.94 -20.01 16.36
CA ASP A 25 2.64 -18.59 16.54
C ASP A 25 1.57 -18.06 15.58
N ARG A 26 1.35 -18.72 14.44
CA ARG A 26 0.35 -18.32 13.43
C ARG A 26 -0.06 -19.49 12.53
N GLN A 27 -1.36 -19.63 12.33
CA GLN A 27 -1.90 -20.65 11.43
C GLN A 27 -1.93 -20.19 9.97
N PHE A 28 -2.13 -18.88 9.72
CA PHE A 28 -2.20 -18.30 8.38
C PHE A 28 -1.23 -17.12 8.24
N GLN A 29 -0.66 -16.94 7.05
CA GLN A 29 0.26 -15.84 6.74
C GLN A 29 -0.10 -15.18 5.41
N PHE A 30 -0.69 -13.98 5.51
CA PHE A 30 -1.09 -13.18 4.34
C PHE A 30 0.00 -12.22 3.86
N TRP A 31 0.84 -11.77 4.78
CA TRP A 31 1.87 -10.78 4.49
C TRP A 31 3.20 -11.45 4.14
N GLN A 32 3.88 -10.91 3.14
CA GLN A 32 5.25 -11.29 2.85
C GLN A 32 6.14 -10.96 4.05
N ARG A 33 7.13 -11.82 4.33
CA ARG A 33 8.13 -11.57 5.38
C ARG A 33 9.19 -10.58 4.88
N ASP A 34 9.90 -9.99 5.84
CA ASP A 34 11.09 -9.17 5.59
C ASP A 34 10.78 -7.92 4.74
N PRO A 35 9.94 -6.99 5.25
CA PRO A 35 9.70 -5.73 4.55
C PRO A 35 11.02 -4.97 4.39
N LEU A 36 11.22 -4.36 3.22
CA LEU A 36 12.38 -3.51 2.97
C LEU A 36 12.21 -2.18 3.71
N SER A 37 12.87 -2.05 4.85
CA SER A 37 12.94 -0.80 5.61
C SER A 37 14.28 -0.12 5.34
N ILE A 38 14.24 1.04 4.71
CA ILE A 38 15.43 1.86 4.41
C ILE A 38 15.23 3.24 5.05
N PRO A 39 16.12 3.67 5.95
CA PRO A 39 16.07 5.02 6.50
C PRO A 39 16.23 6.08 5.41
N LEU A 40 15.36 7.09 5.43
CA LEU A 40 15.49 8.28 4.59
C LEU A 40 16.30 9.32 5.34
N THR A 41 17.52 9.59 4.88
CA THR A 41 18.48 10.47 5.58
C THR A 41 18.58 11.86 4.95
N SER A 42 17.88 12.11 3.84
CA SER A 42 17.84 13.42 3.19
C SER A 42 16.47 13.70 2.61
N GLU A 43 16.14 14.98 2.52
CA GLU A 43 14.92 15.43 1.85
C GLU A 43 14.89 15.02 0.38
N GLN A 44 16.04 15.05 -0.30
CA GLN A 44 16.15 14.59 -1.69
C GLN A 44 15.76 13.11 -1.83
N ALA A 45 16.22 12.26 -0.91
CA ALA A 45 15.83 10.85 -0.90
C ALA A 45 14.32 10.69 -0.64
N LEU A 46 13.76 11.48 0.28
CA LEU A 46 12.32 11.48 0.54
C LEU A 46 11.52 11.87 -0.70
N ILE A 47 11.84 12.99 -1.35
CA ILE A 47 11.15 13.46 -2.55
C ILE A 47 11.24 12.41 -3.67
N GLN A 48 12.42 11.79 -3.85
CA GLN A 48 12.58 10.71 -4.82
C GLN A 48 11.61 9.54 -4.54
N LYS A 49 11.49 9.12 -3.28
CA LYS A 49 10.58 8.02 -2.90
C LYS A 49 9.11 8.41 -2.98
N LEU A 50 8.77 9.64 -2.62
CA LEU A 50 7.42 10.18 -2.75
C LEU A 50 6.97 10.13 -4.22
N ASN A 51 7.77 10.68 -5.12
CA ASN A 51 7.52 10.63 -6.56
C ASN A 51 7.42 9.18 -7.07
N TYR A 52 8.31 8.30 -6.62
CA TYR A 52 8.26 6.88 -6.98
C TYR A 52 6.94 6.23 -6.56
N ILE A 53 6.45 6.50 -5.35
CA ILE A 53 5.19 5.95 -4.82
C ILE A 53 4.00 6.49 -5.62
N HIS A 54 3.96 7.80 -5.89
CA HIS A 54 2.90 8.43 -6.67
C HIS A 54 2.84 7.95 -8.12
N LEU A 55 3.99 7.60 -8.72
CA LEU A 55 4.05 7.04 -10.07
C LEU A 55 3.74 5.54 -10.15
N ASN A 56 3.71 4.81 -9.04
CA ASN A 56 3.46 3.35 -9.10
C ASN A 56 2.13 2.97 -9.75
N PRO A 57 0.99 3.64 -9.46
CA PRO A 57 -0.29 3.30 -10.07
C PRO A 57 -0.31 3.42 -11.61
N VAL A 58 0.45 4.35 -12.19
CA VAL A 58 0.43 4.61 -13.65
C VAL A 58 1.41 3.74 -14.44
N ARG A 59 2.37 3.09 -13.77
CA ARG A 59 3.38 2.26 -14.45
C ARG A 59 2.74 1.05 -15.13
N ASP A 60 3.25 0.67 -16.30
CA ASP A 60 2.71 -0.38 -17.16
C ASP A 60 2.42 -1.71 -16.45
N LYS A 61 3.27 -2.10 -15.48
CA LYS A 61 3.06 -3.32 -14.69
C LYS A 61 1.73 -3.32 -13.94
N TRP A 62 1.28 -2.15 -13.49
CA TRP A 62 0.09 -1.97 -12.65
C TRP A 62 -1.07 -1.37 -13.43
N LYS A 63 -0.83 -0.25 -14.14
CA LYS A 63 -1.80 0.47 -14.99
C LYS A 63 -3.18 0.63 -14.31
N LEU A 64 -3.16 1.11 -13.08
CA LEU A 64 -4.34 1.29 -12.21
C LEU A 64 -5.01 2.65 -12.40
N ALA A 65 -4.33 3.62 -13.00
CA ALA A 65 -4.82 4.96 -13.33
C ALA A 65 -4.05 5.53 -14.52
N ASP A 66 -4.62 6.52 -15.20
CA ASP A 66 -3.95 7.24 -16.30
C ASP A 66 -3.02 8.33 -15.76
N LEU A 67 -3.43 9.02 -14.69
CA LEU A 67 -2.61 10.01 -13.97
C LEU A 67 -2.36 9.62 -12.51
N PRO A 68 -1.21 9.99 -11.91
CA PRO A 68 -0.89 9.70 -10.51
C PRO A 68 -1.98 10.12 -9.52
N GLU A 69 -2.53 11.32 -9.70
CA GLU A 69 -3.52 11.91 -8.81
C GLU A 69 -4.95 11.40 -9.02
N GLU A 70 -5.19 10.59 -10.05
CA GLU A 70 -6.47 9.92 -10.28
C GLU A 70 -6.59 8.61 -9.51
N TYR A 71 -5.47 8.05 -9.04
CA TYR A 71 -5.52 6.86 -8.20
C TYR A 71 -6.02 7.20 -6.79
N LEU A 72 -7.26 6.77 -6.50
CA LEU A 72 -8.00 7.10 -5.28
C LEU A 72 -7.22 6.80 -3.99
N TRP A 73 -6.43 5.72 -3.97
CA TRP A 73 -5.73 5.24 -2.78
C TRP A 73 -4.29 5.77 -2.66
N SER A 74 -4.04 6.97 -3.19
CA SER A 74 -2.74 7.64 -3.11
C SER A 74 -2.90 9.09 -2.65
N SER A 75 -1.87 9.59 -1.95
CA SER A 75 -1.77 11.01 -1.60
C SER A 75 -1.36 11.90 -2.78
N ALA A 76 -1.11 11.35 -3.97
CA ALA A 76 -0.70 12.12 -5.16
C ALA A 76 -1.64 13.32 -5.44
N LYS A 77 -2.95 13.13 -5.27
CA LYS A 77 -3.93 14.21 -5.44
C LYS A 77 -3.81 15.35 -4.44
N PHE A 78 -3.39 15.04 -3.22
CA PHE A 78 -3.09 16.07 -2.23
C PHE A 78 -1.87 16.89 -2.66
N TYR A 79 -0.79 16.25 -3.11
CA TYR A 79 0.43 16.96 -3.53
C TYR A 79 0.27 17.74 -4.84
N GLU A 80 -0.53 17.24 -5.78
CA GLU A 80 -0.73 17.88 -7.10
C GLU A 80 -1.82 18.95 -7.08
N LYS A 81 -2.93 18.71 -6.37
CA LYS A 81 -4.15 19.53 -6.44
C LYS A 81 -4.57 20.15 -5.11
N ALA A 82 -3.81 19.94 -4.03
CA ALA A 82 -4.16 20.35 -2.67
C ALA A 82 -5.51 19.80 -2.18
N VAL A 83 -5.95 18.67 -2.71
CA VAL A 83 -7.21 18.00 -2.33
C VAL A 83 -6.90 16.81 -1.42
N ASP A 84 -7.28 16.92 -0.15
CA ASP A 84 -7.26 15.81 0.80
C ASP A 84 -8.60 15.05 0.80
N ASN A 85 -8.62 13.88 0.16
CA ASN A 85 -9.80 13.01 0.16
C ASN A 85 -9.96 12.21 1.47
N PHE A 86 -8.96 12.21 2.35
CA PHE A 86 -8.88 11.35 3.52
C PHE A 86 -9.11 12.11 4.83
N GLY A 87 -8.85 13.41 4.84
CA GLY A 87 -9.05 14.30 5.99
C GLY A 87 -7.98 14.16 7.08
N PHE A 88 -6.85 13.54 6.76
CA PHE A 88 -5.74 13.32 7.69
C PHE A 88 -4.36 13.47 7.04
N ILE A 89 -4.26 13.95 5.80
CA ILE A 89 -2.96 14.10 5.14
C ILE A 89 -2.29 15.40 5.59
N THR A 90 -1.02 15.31 5.98
CA THR A 90 -0.15 16.45 6.32
C THR A 90 1.03 16.50 5.34
N HIS A 91 1.41 17.69 4.90
CA HIS A 91 2.56 17.86 4.01
C HIS A 91 3.86 17.54 4.77
N PHE A 92 4.84 16.89 4.13
CA PHE A 92 6.06 16.42 4.82
C PHE A 92 6.98 17.54 5.35
N ARG A 93 6.70 18.81 5.00
CA ARG A 93 7.44 20.00 5.43
C ARG A 93 6.71 20.79 6.52
N GLU A 94 5.52 20.35 6.92
CA GLU A 94 4.81 20.85 8.08
C GLU A 94 5.24 20.05 9.32
#